data_AF-A0A2I1JY12-F1
#
_entry.id   AF-A0A2I1JY12-F1
#
_cell.length_a   1.000
_cell.length_b   1.000
_cell.length_c   1.000
_cell.angle_alpha   90.00
_cell.angle_beta   90.00
_cell.angle_gamma   90.00
#
_symmetry.space_group_name_H-M   'P 1'
#
loop_
_entity.id
_entity.type
_entity.pdbx_description
1 polymer ?
#
loop_
_entity_poly.entity_id
_entity_poly.type
_entity_poly.pdbx_seq_one_letter_code
_entity_poly.pdbx_strand_id
1 'polypeptide(L)'
;MASKQVNQGNLAPDFNLSDLDGNMYKLSDQKGKKIYVKHWASWCPICLAGLSETDEISKDAEDYEVVTVVSPGHFGEMNKEDFIKWFKSLGYKNMKVLLDESGKFIEDYHVRSAPTSVIVGSDGVLVKVIPGQLNKEILDQIYEVVQ
;
A
#
# COMPACT_ATOMS: atom_id res chain seq x y z
N MET A 1 24.08 6.36 19.48
CA MET A 1 23.71 6.15 18.07
C MET A 1 23.08 4.77 18.00
N ALA A 2 21.76 4.68 17.85
CA ALA A 2 21.10 3.38 17.71
C ALA A 2 21.57 2.76 16.39
N SER A 3 22.20 1.59 16.45
CA SER A 3 22.52 0.79 15.29
C SER A 3 21.21 0.46 14.57
N LYS A 4 20.91 1.14 13.44
CA LYS A 4 19.77 0.76 12.59
C LYS A 4 19.91 -0.72 12.26
N GLN A 5 18.95 -1.54 12.66
CA GLN A 5 18.99 -2.99 12.49
C GLN A 5 18.81 -3.32 11.00
N VAL A 6 19.66 -4.18 10.43
CA VAL A 6 19.46 -4.65 9.04
C VAL A 6 18.13 -5.40 8.97
N ASN A 7 17.26 -5.03 8.02
CA ASN A 7 15.99 -5.74 7.86
C ASN A 7 16.29 -7.20 7.48
N GLN A 8 15.71 -8.15 8.19
CA GLN A 8 15.86 -9.57 7.90
C GLN A 8 14.73 -10.00 6.97
N GLY A 9 15.05 -10.60 5.81
CA GLY A 9 14.05 -11.09 4.88
C GLY A 9 14.55 -11.17 3.44
N ASN A 10 13.63 -11.47 2.53
CA ASN A 10 13.85 -11.38 1.10
C ASN A 10 13.43 -9.99 0.60
N LEU A 11 13.95 -9.59 -0.57
CA LEU A 11 13.42 -8.43 -1.28
C LEU A 11 11.92 -8.58 -1.50
N ALA A 12 11.19 -7.47 -1.35
CA ALA A 12 9.79 -7.43 -1.70
C ALA A 12 9.60 -7.77 -3.18
N PRO A 13 8.61 -8.61 -3.54
CA PRO A 13 8.25 -8.83 -4.93
C PRO A 13 8.03 -7.50 -5.65
N ASP A 14 8.75 -7.27 -6.74
CA ASP A 14 8.64 -6.02 -7.47
C ASP A 14 7.28 -5.94 -8.18
N PHE A 15 6.69 -4.75 -8.19
CA PHE A 15 5.46 -4.48 -8.92
C PHE A 15 5.60 -3.18 -9.71
N ASN A 16 4.93 -3.14 -10.85
CA ASN A 16 4.89 -1.98 -11.73
C ASN A 16 3.43 -1.74 -12.12
N LEU A 17 2.77 -0.83 -11.41
CA LEU A 17 1.32 -0.62 -11.47
C LEU A 17 1.03 0.83 -11.86
N SER A 18 -0.04 1.06 -12.61
CA SER A 18 -0.50 2.42 -12.92
C SER A 18 -1.30 2.99 -11.76
N ASP A 19 -1.15 4.29 -11.50
CA ASP A 19 -2.08 5.04 -10.66
C ASP A 19 -3.39 5.39 -11.40
N LEU A 20 -4.27 6.15 -10.74
CA LEU A 20 -5.58 6.57 -11.27
C LEU A 20 -5.50 7.50 -12.49
N ASP A 21 -4.33 8.11 -12.74
CA ASP A 21 -4.08 9.02 -13.85
C ASP A 21 -3.20 8.38 -14.93
N GLY A 22 -2.84 7.11 -14.76
CA GLY A 22 -2.06 6.33 -15.70
C GLY A 22 -0.54 6.44 -15.53
N ASN A 23 -0.05 7.10 -14.48
CA ASN A 23 1.38 7.15 -14.21
C ASN A 23 1.85 5.81 -13.65
N MET A 24 2.96 5.29 -14.17
CA MET A 24 3.52 4.04 -13.68
C MET A 24 4.27 4.26 -12.36
N TYR A 25 3.96 3.42 -11.39
CA TYR A 25 4.68 3.32 -10.12
C TYR A 25 5.36 1.96 -10.06
N LYS A 26 6.68 1.98 -9.88
CA LYS A 26 7.49 0.79 -9.72
C LYS A 26 8.17 0.76 -8.36
N LEU A 27 7.99 -0.34 -7.62
CA LEU A 27 8.56 -0.46 -6.27
C LEU A 27 10.09 -0.38 -6.31
N SER A 28 10.74 -1.03 -7.29
CA SER A 28 12.20 -1.00 -7.43
C SER A 28 12.81 0.39 -7.59
N ASP A 29 12.00 1.37 -8.00
CA ASP A 29 12.45 2.74 -8.25
C ASP A 29 12.39 3.59 -6.97
N GLN A 30 11.76 3.09 -5.91
CA GLN A 30 11.62 3.77 -4.61
C GLN A 30 12.69 3.37 -3.60
N LYS A 31 13.84 2.86 -4.07
CA LYS A 31 14.96 2.48 -3.21
C LYS A 31 15.41 3.65 -2.34
N GLY A 32 15.71 3.37 -1.08
CA GLY A 32 16.05 4.37 -0.08
C GLY A 32 14.83 4.96 0.64
N LYS A 33 13.61 4.57 0.28
CA LYS A 33 12.37 5.02 0.93
C LYS A 33 11.63 3.84 1.55
N LYS A 34 11.16 4.01 2.78
CA LYS A 34 10.26 3.05 3.45
C LYS A 34 8.88 3.14 2.83
N ILE A 35 8.25 2.02 2.51
CA ILE A 35 6.96 2.01 1.82
C ILE A 35 5.95 1.19 2.61
N TYR A 36 4.87 1.84 3.02
CA TYR A 36 3.66 1.19 3.50
C TYR A 36 2.72 0.95 2.33
N VAL A 37 2.41 -0.30 2.03
CA VAL A 37 1.40 -0.66 1.03
C VAL A 37 0.16 -1.21 1.71
N LYS A 38 -1.00 -0.58 1.49
CA LYS A 38 -2.31 -1.08 1.92
C LYS A 38 -3.04 -1.68 0.72
N HIS A 39 -3.19 -3.00 0.69
CA HIS A 39 -4.14 -3.64 -0.22
C HIS A 39 -5.56 -3.53 0.34
N TRP A 40 -6.51 -3.13 -0.50
CA TRP A 40 -7.89 -2.94 -0.11
C TRP A 40 -8.85 -3.16 -1.29
N ALA A 41 -10.16 -3.09 -1.01
CA ALA A 41 -11.18 -3.22 -2.04
C ALA A 41 -12.39 -2.31 -1.79
N SER A 42 -13.09 -1.88 -2.84
CA SER A 42 -14.25 -0.98 -2.77
C SER A 42 -15.45 -1.58 -2.03
N TRP A 43 -15.58 -2.91 -2.01
CA TRP A 43 -16.65 -3.61 -1.32
C TRP A 43 -16.35 -3.88 0.17
N CYS A 44 -15.11 -3.62 0.63
CA CYS A 44 -14.65 -3.96 1.97
C CYS A 44 -15.04 -2.86 2.98
N PRO A 45 -16.00 -3.10 3.91
CA PRO A 45 -16.52 -2.05 4.80
C PRO A 45 -15.45 -1.47 5.73
N ILE A 46 -14.56 -2.33 6.25
CA ILE A 46 -13.45 -1.91 7.12
C ILE A 46 -12.48 -1.02 6.36
N CYS A 47 -12.24 -1.33 5.08
CA CYS A 47 -11.37 -0.54 4.22
C CYS A 47 -11.93 0.86 4.01
N LEU A 48 -13.23 0.96 3.71
CA LEU A 48 -13.95 2.22 3.50
C LEU A 48 -13.95 3.10 4.76
N ALA A 49 -14.19 2.50 5.93
CA ALA A 49 -14.16 3.21 7.20
C ALA A 49 -12.79 3.83 7.51
N GLY A 50 -11.71 3.24 6.98
CA GLY A 50 -10.34 3.71 7.18
C GLY A 50 -9.77 4.61 6.08
N LEU A 51 -10.55 5.02 5.07
CA LEU A 51 -10.01 5.82 3.97
C LEU A 51 -9.60 7.23 4.42
N SER A 52 -10.39 7.86 5.30
CA SER A 52 -10.04 9.19 5.85
C SER A 52 -8.71 9.16 6.61
N GLU A 53 -8.53 8.15 7.47
CA GLU A 53 -7.28 7.95 8.20
C GLU A 53 -6.11 7.67 7.22
N THR A 54 -6.35 6.89 6.17
CA THR A 54 -5.32 6.63 5.15
C THR A 54 -4.90 7.91 4.41
N ASP A 55 -5.86 8.78 4.08
CA ASP A 55 -5.59 10.08 3.45
C ASP A 55 -4.80 11.01 4.38
N GLU A 56 -5.15 11.05 5.67
CA GLU A 56 -4.42 11.81 6.70
C GLU A 56 -2.99 11.30 6.89
N ILE A 57 -2.79 9.98 7.03
CA ILE A 57 -1.44 9.40 7.13
C ILE A 57 -0.64 9.69 5.86
N SER A 58 -1.25 9.57 4.68
CA SER A 58 -0.56 9.85 3.41
C SER A 58 -0.11 11.31 3.30
N LYS A 59 -0.87 12.24 3.89
CA LYS A 59 -0.53 13.66 3.94
C LYS A 59 0.62 13.96 4.90
N ASP A 60 0.62 13.31 6.06
CA ASP A 60 1.55 13.62 7.16
C ASP A 60 2.80 12.73 7.17
N ALA A 61 2.90 11.75 6.26
CA ALA A 61 4.04 10.85 6.16
C ALA A 61 5.28 11.56 5.61
N GLU A 62 6.30 11.71 6.46
CA GLU A 62 7.60 12.30 6.09
C GLU A 62 8.68 11.23 5.87
N ASP A 63 8.74 10.22 6.77
CA ASP A 63 9.79 9.20 6.79
C ASP A 63 9.50 7.95 5.95
N TYR A 64 8.27 7.84 5.43
CA TYR A 64 7.82 6.73 4.58
C TYR A 64 6.81 7.22 3.55
N GLU A 65 6.56 6.42 2.52
CA GLU A 65 5.46 6.63 1.60
C GLU A 65 4.29 5.72 1.92
N VAL A 66 3.07 6.26 1.80
CA VAL A 66 1.86 5.46 1.80
C VAL A 66 1.41 5.24 0.36
N VAL A 67 1.26 3.96 0.01
CA VAL A 67 0.70 3.52 -1.26
C VAL A 67 -0.46 2.59 -0.97
N THR A 68 -1.51 2.66 -1.77
CA THR A 68 -2.62 1.73 -1.69
C THR A 68 -2.78 0.99 -3.00
N VAL A 69 -3.16 -0.28 -2.93
CA VAL A 69 -3.36 -1.12 -4.11
C VAL A 69 -4.78 -1.67 -4.07
N VAL A 70 -5.49 -1.53 -5.18
CA VAL A 70 -6.72 -2.27 -5.47
C VAL A 70 -6.47 -3.15 -6.69
N SER A 71 -7.25 -4.21 -6.86
CA SER A 71 -7.07 -5.15 -7.97
C SER A 71 -8.35 -5.23 -8.83
N PRO A 72 -8.59 -4.26 -9.74
CA PRO A 72 -9.83 -4.19 -10.51
C PRO A 72 -10.12 -5.48 -11.29
N GLY A 73 -11.36 -5.97 -11.24
CA GLY A 73 -11.76 -7.23 -11.87
C GLY A 73 -11.31 -8.51 -11.14
N HIS A 74 -10.55 -8.38 -10.06
CA HIS A 74 -10.10 -9.49 -9.24
C HIS A 74 -10.67 -9.40 -7.83
N PHE A 75 -10.79 -10.54 -7.16
CA PHE A 75 -11.16 -10.60 -5.74
C PHE A 75 -12.46 -9.84 -5.40
N GLY A 76 -13.42 -9.83 -6.33
CA GLY A 76 -14.71 -9.16 -6.18
C GLY A 76 -14.71 -7.64 -6.40
N GLU A 77 -13.57 -7.04 -6.79
CA GLU A 77 -13.46 -5.61 -7.08
C GLU A 77 -14.21 -5.21 -8.36
N MET A 78 -14.63 -3.95 -8.42
CA MET A 78 -15.13 -3.28 -9.63
C MET A 78 -14.14 -3.43 -10.79
N ASN A 79 -14.62 -3.26 -12.03
CA ASN A 79 -13.71 -3.03 -13.15
C ASN A 79 -12.99 -1.68 -13.00
N LYS A 80 -11.92 -1.48 -13.77
CA LYS A 80 -11.03 -0.32 -13.66
C LYS A 80 -11.77 1.00 -13.84
N GLU A 81 -12.57 1.14 -14.90
CA GLU A 81 -13.25 2.39 -15.23
C GLU A 81 -14.25 2.79 -14.14
N ASP A 82 -15.05 1.83 -13.66
CA ASP A 82 -16.02 2.05 -12.59
C ASP A 82 -15.32 2.37 -11.27
N PHE A 83 -14.23 1.67 -10.94
CA PHE A 83 -13.45 1.95 -9.74
C PHE A 83 -12.89 3.38 -9.75
N ILE A 84 -12.24 3.80 -10.85
CA ILE A 84 -11.64 5.14 -10.96
C ILE A 84 -12.73 6.21 -10.79
N LYS A 85 -13.86 6.05 -11.47
CA LYS A 85 -14.99 6.99 -11.39
C LYS A 85 -15.55 7.07 -9.98
N TRP A 86 -15.77 5.92 -9.34
CA TRP A 86 -16.28 5.83 -7.98
C TRP A 86 -15.29 6.45 -6.98
N PHE A 87 -14.02 6.08 -7.01
CA PHE A 87 -13.02 6.59 -6.07
C PHE A 87 -12.83 8.10 -6.19
N LYS A 88 -12.75 8.64 -7.41
CA LYS A 88 -12.63 10.10 -7.63
C LYS A 88 -13.83 10.87 -7.04
N SER A 89 -15.01 10.25 -6.94
CA SER A 89 -16.19 10.86 -6.31
C SER A 89 -16.08 10.99 -4.78
N LEU A 90 -15.18 10.25 -4.13
CA LEU A 90 -14.98 10.29 -2.68
C LEU A 90 -14.16 11.52 -2.23
N GLY A 91 -13.40 12.13 -3.14
CA GLY A 91 -12.72 13.41 -2.90
C GLY A 91 -11.44 13.35 -2.05
N TYR A 92 -10.87 12.17 -1.82
CA TYR A 92 -9.54 12.01 -1.21
C TYR A 92 -8.44 12.55 -2.12
N LYS A 93 -7.45 13.23 -1.54
CA LYS A 93 -6.46 14.03 -2.28
C LYS A 93 -5.02 13.57 -2.09
N ASN A 94 -4.74 12.89 -0.99
CA ASN A 94 -3.38 12.53 -0.59
C ASN A 94 -3.10 11.04 -0.82
N MET A 95 -4.15 10.23 -0.99
CA MET A 95 -4.02 8.80 -1.26
C MET A 95 -3.44 8.52 -2.64
N LYS A 96 -2.30 7.81 -2.68
CA LYS A 96 -1.81 7.16 -3.89
C LYS A 96 -2.51 5.82 -4.06
N VAL A 97 -3.33 5.68 -5.11
CA VAL A 97 -4.05 4.43 -5.42
C VAL A 97 -3.50 3.84 -6.71
N LEU A 98 -2.97 2.63 -6.61
CA LEU A 98 -2.44 1.85 -7.72
C LEU A 98 -3.43 0.75 -8.11
N LEU A 99 -3.47 0.46 -9.41
CA LEU A 99 -4.40 -0.46 -10.04
C LEU A 99 -3.67 -1.74 -10.47
N ASP A 100 -3.90 -2.83 -9.76
CA ASP A 100 -3.43 -4.17 -10.12
C ASP A 100 -4.48 -4.92 -10.94
N GLU A 101 -4.60 -4.56 -12.22
CA GLU A 101 -5.50 -5.21 -13.18
C GLU A 101 -5.12 -6.68 -13.48
N SER A 102 -3.94 -7.12 -13.07
CA SER A 102 -3.48 -8.50 -13.28
C SER A 102 -3.84 -9.44 -12.13
N GLY A 103 -4.15 -8.89 -10.95
CA GLY A 103 -4.28 -9.64 -9.71
C GLY A 103 -2.95 -10.17 -9.15
N LYS A 104 -1.82 -9.91 -9.82
CA LYS A 104 -0.51 -10.44 -9.44
C LYS A 104 -0.03 -9.93 -8.08
N PHE A 105 -0.44 -8.73 -7.65
CA PHE A 105 -0.11 -8.23 -6.31
C PHE A 105 -0.70 -9.16 -5.24
N ILE A 106 -1.93 -9.62 -5.42
CA ILE A 106 -2.60 -10.55 -4.50
C ILE A 106 -1.82 -11.86 -4.41
N GLU A 107 -1.35 -12.37 -5.55
CA GLU A 107 -0.59 -13.62 -5.62
C GLU A 107 0.79 -13.49 -4.97
N ASP A 108 1.57 -12.49 -5.38
CA ASP A 108 2.97 -12.29 -4.98
C ASP A 108 3.12 -11.96 -3.50
N TYR A 109 2.18 -11.19 -2.93
CA TYR A 109 2.15 -10.87 -1.51
C TYR A 109 1.25 -11.81 -0.69
N HIS A 110 0.69 -12.84 -1.33
CA HIS A 110 -0.17 -13.83 -0.70
C HIS A 110 -1.35 -13.23 0.07
N VAL A 111 -1.96 -12.17 -0.47
CA VAL A 111 -3.10 -11.50 0.14
C VAL A 111 -4.30 -12.45 0.20
N ARG A 112 -4.87 -12.62 1.40
CA ARG A 112 -6.03 -13.51 1.64
C ARG A 112 -7.30 -12.76 2.04
N SER A 113 -7.18 -11.50 2.42
CA SER A 113 -8.29 -10.67 2.89
C SER A 113 -7.99 -9.19 2.67
N ALA A 114 -9.03 -8.39 2.44
CA ALA A 114 -8.93 -6.94 2.47
C ALA A 114 -9.43 -6.40 3.84
N PRO A 115 -8.76 -5.41 4.46
CA PRO A 115 -7.46 -4.87 4.04
C PRO A 115 -6.30 -5.80 4.39
N THR A 116 -5.15 -5.61 3.75
CA THR A 116 -3.86 -6.21 4.13
C THR A 116 -2.77 -5.15 4.06
N SER A 117 -1.94 -5.09 5.10
CA SER A 117 -0.79 -4.19 5.22
C SER A 117 0.51 -4.89 4.84
N VAL A 118 1.28 -4.29 3.95
CA VAL A 118 2.60 -4.74 3.52
C VAL A 118 3.62 -3.67 3.90
N ILE A 119 4.67 -4.06 4.61
CA ILE A 119 5.73 -3.19 5.11
C ILE A 119 7.01 -3.47 4.36
N VAL A 120 7.54 -2.44 3.67
CA VAL A 120 8.79 -2.53 2.91
C VAL A 120 9.79 -1.53 3.50
N GLY A 121 11.00 -2.01 3.77
CA GLY A 121 12.11 -1.17 4.23
C GLY A 121 12.71 -0.32 3.11
N SER A 122 13.51 0.68 3.47
CA SER A 122 14.27 1.52 2.53
C SER A 122 15.31 0.74 1.73
N ASP A 123 15.74 -0.41 2.23
CA ASP A 123 16.59 -1.38 1.53
C ASP A 123 15.82 -2.26 0.52
N GLY A 124 14.49 -2.09 0.44
CA GLY A 124 13.61 -2.87 -0.44
C GLY A 124 13.24 -4.26 0.12
N VAL A 125 13.60 -4.56 1.37
CA VAL A 125 13.27 -5.84 2.01
C VAL A 125 11.80 -5.85 2.43
N LEU A 126 11.12 -6.96 2.18
CA LEU A 126 9.78 -7.21 2.69
C LEU A 126 9.87 -7.55 4.18
N VAL A 127 9.46 -6.60 5.02
CA VAL A 127 9.53 -6.74 6.47
C VAL A 127 8.37 -7.57 6.99
N LYS A 128 7.13 -7.22 6.60
CA LYS A 128 5.92 -7.93 7.03
C LYS A 128 4.78 -7.83 6.02
N VAL A 129 3.91 -8.84 6.02
CA VAL A 129 2.57 -8.83 5.43
C VAL A 129 1.58 -9.22 6.53
N ILE A 130 0.61 -8.35 6.83
CA ILE A 130 -0.28 -8.49 7.98
C ILE A 130 -1.72 -8.21 7.53
N PRO A 131 -2.69 -9.12 7.77
CA PRO A 131 -4.10 -8.82 7.56
C PRO A 131 -4.57 -7.64 8.42
N GLY A 132 -5.39 -6.77 7.86
CA GLY A 132 -5.83 -5.53 8.48
C GLY A 132 -5.18 -4.29 7.89
N GLN A 133 -5.56 -3.14 8.41
CA GLN A 133 -4.91 -1.85 8.15
C GLN A 133 -4.21 -1.39 9.44
N LEU A 134 -3.11 -0.65 9.30
CA LEU A 134 -2.41 -0.07 10.43
C LEU A 134 -2.73 1.42 10.57
N ASN A 135 -2.77 1.88 11.81
CA ASN A 135 -2.88 3.31 12.14
C ASN A 135 -1.50 3.97 12.16
N LYS A 136 -1.48 5.29 12.27
CA LYS A 136 -0.25 6.08 12.26
C LYS A 136 0.74 5.67 13.36
N GLU A 137 0.26 5.49 14.59
CA GLU A 137 1.10 5.17 15.75
C GLU A 137 1.87 3.85 15.53
N ILE A 138 1.19 2.81 15.03
CA ILE A 138 1.82 1.52 14.76
C ILE A 138 2.80 1.63 13.58
N LEU A 139 2.46 2.38 12.53
CA LEU A 139 3.36 2.60 11.40
C LEU A 139 4.65 3.30 11.85
N ASP A 140 4.53 4.35 12.65
CA ASP A 140 5.67 5.10 13.17
C ASP A 140 6.56 4.18 14.04
N GLN A 141 5.98 3.39 14.95
CA GLN A 141 6.71 2.40 15.76
C GLN A 141 7.43 1.34 14.91
N ILE A 142 6.79 0.84 13.85
CA ILE A 142 7.41 -0.11 12.93
C ILE A 142 8.59 0.55 12.22
N TYR A 143 8.40 1.77 11.72
CA TYR A 143 9.43 2.47 10.95
C TYR A 143 10.53 3.10 11.81
N GLU A 144 10.39 3.20 13.12
CA GLU A 144 11.52 3.49 14.02
C GLU A 144 12.59 2.40 14.00
N VAL A 145 12.18 1.13 13.84
CA VAL A 145 13.09 -0.03 13.89
C VAL A 145 13.43 -0.61 12.52
N VAL A 146 12.61 -0.34 11.51
CA VAL A 146 12.87 -0.73 10.11
C VAL A 146 13.84 0.25 9.46
N GLN A 147 14.82 -0.29 8.73
CA GLN A 147 15.71 0.50 7.89
C GLN A 147 14.97 1.08 6.72
#